data_AF-A0A2D5YR69-F1
#
_entry.id   AF-A0A2D5YR69-F1
#
_cell.length_a   1.000
_cell.length_b   1.000
_cell.length_c   1.000
_cell.angle_alpha   90.00
_cell.angle_beta   90.00
_cell.angle_gamma   90.00
#
_symmetry.space_group_name_H-M   'P 1'
#
loop_
_entity.id
_entity.type
_entity.pdbx_description
1 polymer ?
#
loop_
_entity_poly.entity_id
_entity_poly.type
_entity_poly.pdbx_seq_one_letter_code
_entity_poly.pdbx_strand_id
1 'polypeptide(L)'
;MVKISVFVCVKNDALLTFIRTYLDGAKNIDLHIEESGSALLTSLSLNDTPELLILDENRANSLDLDDFKDIPNKIVFSAGGDTNYPNWSHYSADRWKEAIDKFIEGVGNIEADTYAKFPFKILKSVEIPVCDIYLEIKRDGSPHHIKLFKMNEPINQAQVENYLDKGVVTGKIDKDAKMQFLNSISNMLYM
;
A
#
# COMPACT_ATOMS: atom_id res chain seq x y z
N MET A 1 -22.01 1.78 7.83
CA MET A 1 -21.06 2.46 6.94
C MET A 1 -20.63 1.42 5.93
N VAL A 2 -20.89 1.63 4.64
CA VAL A 2 -20.47 0.67 3.60
C VAL A 2 -18.95 0.81 3.48
N LYS A 3 -18.22 -0.30 3.56
CA LYS A 3 -16.78 -0.32 3.33
C LYS A 3 -16.53 -0.49 1.83
N ILE A 4 -15.59 0.27 1.31
CA ILE A 4 -15.11 0.21 -0.06
C ILE A 4 -14.08 -0.90 -0.13
N SER A 5 -14.37 -1.95 -0.87
CA SER A 5 -13.48 -3.10 -1.04
C SER A 5 -12.47 -2.81 -2.15
N VAL A 6 -11.17 -2.92 -1.81
CA VAL A 6 -10.06 -2.67 -2.72
C VAL A 6 -9.15 -3.88 -2.76
N PHE A 7 -8.99 -4.47 -3.94
CA PHE A 7 -8.09 -5.60 -4.17
C PHE A 7 -6.82 -5.15 -4.88
N VAL A 8 -5.67 -5.59 -4.37
CA VAL A 8 -4.36 -5.23 -4.90
C VAL A 8 -3.55 -6.50 -5.11
N CYS A 9 -3.16 -6.76 -6.36
CA CYS A 9 -2.23 -7.82 -6.71
C CYS A 9 -1.12 -7.22 -7.57
N VAL A 10 -0.01 -6.84 -6.94
CA VAL A 10 1.16 -6.26 -7.62
C VAL A 10 2.41 -7.01 -7.21
N LYS A 11 3.33 -7.24 -8.14
CA LYS A 11 4.64 -7.85 -7.90
C LYS A 11 5.68 -6.81 -7.48
N ASN A 12 5.52 -5.55 -7.91
CA ASN A 12 6.40 -4.46 -7.49
C ASN A 12 6.21 -4.14 -5.99
N ASP A 13 7.19 -4.53 -5.18
CA ASP A 13 7.21 -4.37 -3.72
C ASP A 13 7.14 -2.90 -3.25
N ALA A 14 7.78 -1.99 -3.98
CA ALA A 14 7.77 -0.56 -3.68
C ALA A 14 6.37 0.01 -3.90
N LEU A 15 5.80 -0.24 -5.08
CA LEU A 15 4.44 0.14 -5.43
C LEU A 15 3.41 -0.41 -4.45
N LEU A 16 3.52 -1.70 -4.09
CA LEU A 16 2.66 -2.33 -3.10
C LEU A 16 2.73 -1.59 -1.77
N THR A 17 3.93 -1.21 -1.36
CA THR A 17 4.13 -0.50 -0.10
C THR A 17 3.46 0.88 -0.12
N PHE A 18 3.57 1.62 -1.23
CA PHE A 18 2.92 2.92 -1.37
C PHE A 18 1.41 2.79 -1.29
N ILE A 19 0.82 1.90 -2.10
CA ILE A 19 -0.63 1.66 -2.10
C ILE A 19 -1.10 1.22 -0.72
N ARG A 20 -0.44 0.22 -0.12
CA ARG A 20 -0.78 -0.28 1.21
C ARG A 20 -0.72 0.82 2.24
N THR A 21 0.39 1.54 2.35
CA THR A 21 0.54 2.58 3.38
C THR A 21 -0.46 3.71 3.16
N TYR A 22 -0.76 4.06 1.90
CA TYR A 22 -1.69 5.12 1.56
C TYR A 22 -3.15 4.76 1.87
N LEU A 23 -3.56 3.52 1.61
CA LEU A 23 -4.93 3.06 1.86
C LEU A 23 -5.12 2.47 3.28
N ASP A 24 -4.08 1.96 3.92
CA ASP A 24 -4.15 1.41 5.28
C ASP A 24 -4.37 2.55 6.29
N GLY A 25 -5.21 2.26 7.29
CA GLY A 25 -5.73 3.23 8.25
C GLY A 25 -6.96 4.02 7.80
N ALA A 26 -7.45 3.79 6.58
CA ALA A 26 -8.73 4.31 6.09
C ALA A 26 -9.90 3.50 6.66
N LYS A 27 -10.72 4.09 7.54
CA LYS A 27 -11.81 3.35 8.22
C LYS A 27 -12.89 2.81 7.27
N ASN A 28 -13.04 3.44 6.11
CA ASN A 28 -14.01 3.09 5.07
C ASN A 28 -13.43 2.20 3.96
N ILE A 29 -12.16 1.79 4.02
CA ILE A 29 -11.56 0.90 3.01
C ILE A 29 -11.29 -0.46 3.62
N ASP A 30 -11.70 -1.51 2.92
CA ASP A 30 -11.31 -2.88 3.18
C ASP A 30 -10.27 -3.29 2.13
N LEU A 31 -9.00 -3.30 2.54
CA LEU A 31 -7.88 -3.52 1.63
C LEU A 31 -7.44 -4.99 1.64
N HIS A 32 -7.58 -5.65 0.49
CA HIS A 32 -7.17 -7.03 0.25
C HIS A 32 -5.89 -7.03 -0.60
N ILE A 33 -4.81 -7.60 -0.05
CA ILE A 33 -3.51 -7.66 -0.73
C ILE A 33 -3.20 -9.11 -1.05
N GLU A 34 -3.01 -9.39 -2.33
CA GLU A 34 -2.86 -10.74 -2.86
C GLU A 34 -1.46 -10.95 -3.43
N GLU A 35 -0.83 -12.06 -3.04
CA GLU A 35 0.56 -12.37 -3.40
C GLU A 35 0.67 -13.04 -4.77
N SER A 36 -0.44 -13.52 -5.35
CA SER A 36 -0.46 -14.17 -6.64
C SER A 36 -1.80 -14.00 -7.36
N GLY A 37 -1.80 -14.22 -8.68
CA GLY A 37 -3.03 -14.24 -9.47
C GLY A 37 -4.01 -15.34 -9.02
N SER A 38 -3.50 -16.51 -8.60
CA SER A 38 -4.36 -17.58 -8.08
C SER A 38 -4.98 -17.24 -6.72
N ALA A 39 -4.23 -16.56 -5.84
CA ALA A 39 -4.76 -16.05 -4.58
C ALA A 39 -5.82 -14.98 -4.83
N LEU A 40 -5.56 -14.05 -5.75
CA LEU A 40 -6.53 -13.04 -6.19
C LEU A 40 -7.84 -13.66 -6.69
N LEU A 41 -7.79 -14.61 -7.63
CA LEU A 41 -8.99 -15.27 -8.15
C LEU A 41 -9.76 -16.01 -7.06
N THR A 42 -9.05 -16.66 -6.14
CA THR A 42 -9.66 -17.32 -4.97
C THR A 42 -10.38 -16.31 -4.10
N SER A 43 -9.73 -15.21 -3.72
CA SER A 43 -10.33 -14.20 -2.85
C SER A 43 -11.50 -13.49 -3.53
N LEU A 44 -11.43 -13.18 -4.83
CA LEU A 44 -12.56 -12.62 -5.58
C LEU A 44 -13.75 -13.59 -5.66
N SER A 45 -13.52 -14.90 -5.72
CA SER A 45 -14.61 -15.89 -5.73
C SER A 45 -15.34 -16.03 -4.38
N LEU A 46 -14.69 -15.59 -3.29
CA LEU A 46 -15.19 -15.73 -1.92
C LEU A 46 -15.79 -14.43 -1.36
N ASN A 47 -15.62 -13.30 -2.06
CA ASN A 47 -16.04 -11.99 -1.61
C ASN A 47 -16.99 -11.34 -2.63
N ASP A 48 -17.68 -10.28 -2.21
CA ASP A 48 -18.47 -9.45 -3.13
C ASP A 48 -17.55 -8.75 -4.15
N THR A 49 -18.12 -8.41 -5.32
CA THR A 49 -17.40 -7.69 -6.37
C THR A 49 -16.78 -6.40 -5.81
N PRO A 50 -15.46 -6.23 -5.86
CA PRO A 50 -14.82 -5.08 -5.27
C PRO A 50 -15.08 -3.81 -6.08
N GLU A 51 -14.96 -2.67 -5.42
CA GLU A 51 -15.08 -1.36 -6.05
C GLU A 51 -13.84 -0.97 -6.84
N LEU A 52 -12.66 -1.51 -6.47
CA LEU A 52 -11.40 -1.30 -7.18
C LEU A 52 -10.54 -2.56 -7.22
N LEU A 53 -10.03 -2.88 -8.41
CA LEU A 53 -8.94 -3.82 -8.62
C LEU A 53 -7.69 -3.11 -9.14
N ILE A 54 -6.55 -3.35 -8.48
CA ILE A 54 -5.24 -2.82 -8.86
C ILE A 54 -4.30 -3.97 -9.21
N LEU A 55 -3.78 -3.95 -10.44
CA LEU A 55 -2.76 -4.87 -10.93
C LEU A 55 -1.49 -4.11 -11.33
N ASP A 56 -0.36 -4.82 -11.41
CA ASP A 56 0.76 -4.39 -12.23
C ASP A 56 0.78 -5.17 -13.55
N GLU A 57 1.57 -4.70 -14.51
CA GLU A 57 1.69 -5.29 -15.85
C GLU A 57 2.07 -6.78 -15.81
N ASN A 58 2.92 -7.19 -14.86
CA ASN A 58 3.28 -8.60 -14.71
C ASN A 58 2.05 -9.46 -14.37
N ARG A 59 1.18 -8.97 -13.48
CA ARG A 59 -0.04 -9.68 -13.09
C ARG A 59 -1.10 -9.62 -14.18
N ALA A 60 -1.32 -8.45 -14.76
CA ALA A 60 -2.28 -8.26 -15.83
C ALA A 60 -1.97 -9.16 -17.05
N ASN A 61 -0.69 -9.35 -17.40
CA ASN A 61 -0.27 -10.25 -18.49
C ASN A 61 -0.39 -11.75 -18.16
N SER A 62 -0.60 -12.11 -16.89
CA SER A 62 -0.68 -13.50 -16.42
C SER A 62 -2.09 -13.99 -16.13
N LEU A 63 -3.08 -13.11 -16.29
CA LEU A 63 -4.49 -13.35 -15.95
C LEU A 63 -5.37 -13.13 -17.18
N ASP A 64 -6.52 -13.78 -17.20
CA ASP A 64 -7.58 -13.44 -18.15
C ASP A 64 -8.31 -12.20 -17.64
N LEU A 65 -8.23 -11.09 -18.38
CA LEU A 65 -8.81 -9.82 -17.94
C LEU A 65 -10.32 -9.76 -18.10
N ASP A 66 -10.91 -10.67 -18.89
CA ASP A 66 -12.36 -10.79 -19.02
C ASP A 66 -13.02 -11.27 -17.72
N ASP A 67 -12.27 -11.98 -16.86
CA ASP A 67 -12.71 -12.38 -15.51
C ASP A 67 -13.02 -11.17 -14.61
N PHE A 68 -12.50 -9.98 -14.96
CA PHE A 68 -12.64 -8.75 -14.17
C PHE A 68 -13.62 -7.75 -14.79
N LYS A 69 -14.38 -8.13 -15.83
CA LYS A 69 -15.26 -7.21 -16.55
C LYS A 69 -16.29 -6.49 -15.65
N ASP A 70 -16.80 -7.18 -14.63
CA ASP A 70 -17.86 -6.70 -13.75
C ASP A 70 -17.35 -5.75 -12.64
N ILE A 71 -16.03 -5.64 -12.48
CA ILE A 71 -15.41 -4.70 -11.53
C ILE A 71 -15.48 -3.29 -12.11
N PRO A 72 -16.07 -2.30 -11.38
CA PRO A 72 -16.34 -0.97 -11.92
C PRO A 72 -15.07 -0.12 -12.11
N ASN A 73 -14.10 -0.19 -11.18
CA ASN A 73 -12.84 0.55 -11.29
C ASN A 73 -11.67 -0.43 -11.34
N LYS A 74 -10.77 -0.17 -12.28
CA LYS A 74 -9.68 -1.08 -12.64
C LYS A 74 -8.44 -0.27 -12.99
N ILE A 75 -7.32 -0.54 -12.32
CA ILE A 75 -6.05 0.16 -12.53
C ILE A 75 -4.97 -0.87 -12.87
N VAL A 76 -4.20 -0.61 -13.92
CA VAL A 76 -2.93 -1.32 -14.19
C VAL A 76 -1.76 -0.34 -14.10
N PHE A 77 -0.74 -0.73 -13.33
CA PHE A 77 0.56 -0.08 -13.32
C PHE A 77 1.53 -0.74 -14.32
N SER A 78 1.99 0.01 -15.33
CA SER A 78 2.84 -0.49 -16.42
C SER A 78 4.02 0.44 -16.69
N ALA A 79 5.16 -0.10 -17.12
CA ALA A 79 6.37 0.70 -17.33
C ALA A 79 6.28 1.67 -18.51
N GLY A 80 5.57 1.28 -19.58
CA GLY A 80 5.50 2.06 -20.83
C GLY A 80 4.33 3.03 -20.93
N GLY A 81 3.32 2.93 -20.05
CA GLY A 81 2.05 3.66 -20.22
C GLY A 81 1.26 3.30 -21.48
N ASP A 82 1.79 2.40 -22.31
CA ASP A 82 1.22 1.98 -23.59
C ASP A 82 0.20 0.84 -23.41
N THR A 83 -0.83 0.92 -24.25
CA THR A 83 -2.15 0.33 -24.07
C THR A 83 -2.23 -1.12 -24.53
N ASN A 84 -2.53 -2.04 -23.61
CA ASN A 84 -3.04 -3.38 -23.95
C ASN A 84 -4.25 -3.82 -23.09
N TYR A 85 -4.81 -2.93 -22.25
CA TYR A 85 -5.89 -3.29 -21.31
C TYR A 85 -7.13 -2.40 -21.51
N PRO A 86 -8.00 -2.72 -22.48
CA PRO A 86 -9.22 -1.95 -22.74
C PRO A 86 -10.08 -1.85 -21.48
N ASN A 87 -10.61 -0.66 -21.18
CA ASN A 87 -11.45 -0.38 -20.00
C ASN A 87 -10.72 -0.44 -18.65
N TRP A 88 -9.39 -0.33 -18.64
CA TRP A 88 -8.60 -0.12 -17.43
C TRP A 88 -8.00 1.29 -17.44
N SER A 89 -7.78 1.85 -16.26
CA SER A 89 -6.96 3.05 -16.11
C SER A 89 -5.49 2.67 -16.04
N HIS A 90 -4.64 3.43 -16.72
CA HIS A 90 -3.22 3.09 -16.89
C HIS A 90 -2.33 4.16 -16.26
N TYR A 91 -1.36 3.71 -15.46
CA TYR A 91 -0.40 4.60 -14.83
C TYR A 91 0.99 3.96 -14.85
N SER A 92 2.02 4.79 -14.90
CA SER A 92 3.37 4.38 -14.53
C SER A 92 3.48 4.29 -13.00
N ALA A 93 4.41 3.48 -12.49
CA ALA A 93 4.51 3.19 -11.05
C ALA A 93 4.83 4.44 -10.20
N ASP A 94 5.55 5.41 -10.76
CA ASP A 94 5.83 6.71 -10.14
C ASP A 94 4.58 7.61 -10.01
N ARG A 95 3.54 7.36 -10.81
CA ARG A 95 2.25 8.06 -10.76
C ARG A 95 1.22 7.38 -9.85
N TRP A 96 1.66 6.50 -8.95
CA TRP A 96 0.79 5.78 -8.01
C TRP A 96 -0.15 6.71 -7.25
N LYS A 97 0.34 7.86 -6.77
CA LYS A 97 -0.48 8.78 -5.97
C LYS A 97 -1.66 9.33 -6.77
N GLU A 98 -1.39 9.79 -7.99
CA GLU A 98 -2.45 10.30 -8.88
C GLU A 98 -3.50 9.23 -9.18
N ALA A 99 -3.06 8.00 -9.43
CA ALA A 99 -3.95 6.88 -9.72
C ALA A 99 -4.93 6.62 -8.57
N ILE A 100 -4.42 6.60 -7.34
CA ILE A 100 -5.23 6.31 -6.15
C ILE A 100 -6.10 7.53 -5.76
N ASP A 101 -5.59 8.75 -5.88
CA ASP A 101 -6.36 9.97 -5.58
C ASP A 101 -7.61 10.08 -6.46
N LYS A 102 -7.47 9.84 -7.77
CA LYS A 102 -8.61 9.86 -8.70
C LYS A 102 -9.70 8.87 -8.32
N PHE A 103 -9.33 7.71 -7.79
CA PHE A 103 -10.31 6.76 -7.26
C PHE A 103 -10.98 7.34 -6.01
N ILE A 104 -10.20 7.78 -5.02
CA ILE A 104 -10.71 8.28 -3.74
C ILE A 104 -11.66 9.47 -3.91
N GLU A 105 -11.34 10.42 -4.80
CA GLU A 105 -12.20 11.56 -5.14
C GLU A 105 -13.60 11.12 -5.56
N GLY A 106 -13.73 9.97 -6.22
CA GLY A 106 -14.99 9.38 -6.63
C GLY A 106 -15.78 8.69 -5.52
N VAL A 107 -15.14 8.30 -4.41
CA VAL A 107 -15.77 7.49 -3.34
C VAL A 107 -15.96 8.25 -2.01
N GLY A 108 -15.35 9.42 -1.84
CA GLY A 108 -15.57 10.33 -0.71
C GLY A 108 -14.48 10.30 0.37
N ASN A 109 -14.69 11.07 1.45
CA ASN A 109 -13.68 11.29 2.49
C ASN A 109 -13.30 10.01 3.24
N ILE A 110 -11.99 9.78 3.36
CA ILE A 110 -11.40 8.69 4.14
C ILE A 110 -11.15 9.19 5.57
N GLU A 111 -11.82 8.61 6.56
CA GLU A 111 -11.43 8.81 7.96
C GLU A 111 -10.16 8.04 8.27
N ALA A 112 -9.15 8.72 8.85
CA ALA A 112 -7.86 8.14 9.18
C ALA A 112 -7.69 7.87 10.68
N ASP A 113 -7.03 6.77 11.02
CA ASP A 113 -6.51 6.50 12.37
C ASP A 113 -5.42 7.53 12.78
N THR A 114 -5.11 7.60 14.08
CA THR A 114 -4.07 8.48 14.62
C THR A 114 -2.68 8.16 14.08
N TYR A 115 -2.44 6.89 13.74
CA TYR A 115 -1.18 6.42 13.17
C TYR A 115 -1.42 5.73 11.84
N ALA A 116 -0.60 6.07 10.84
CA ALA A 116 -0.53 5.34 9.59
C ALA A 116 0.38 4.11 9.75
N LYS A 117 -0.01 3.00 9.13
CA LYS A 117 0.76 1.75 9.10
C LYS A 117 1.55 1.65 7.80
N PHE A 118 2.75 1.08 7.87
CA PHE A 118 3.55 0.80 6.68
C PHE A 118 4.31 -0.54 6.84
N PRO A 119 4.66 -1.25 5.75
CA PRO A 119 5.54 -2.42 5.77
C PRO A 119 6.91 -2.10 6.37
N PHE A 120 7.26 -2.72 7.49
CA PHE A 120 8.50 -2.40 8.22
C PHE A 120 9.76 -2.63 7.36
N LYS A 121 9.70 -3.59 6.42
CA LYS A 121 10.78 -3.89 5.47
C LYS A 121 11.27 -2.68 4.67
N ILE A 122 10.45 -1.66 4.47
CA ILE A 122 10.83 -0.47 3.69
C ILE A 122 11.95 0.35 4.35
N LEU A 123 12.14 0.22 5.67
CA LEU A 123 13.21 0.93 6.38
C LEU A 123 14.62 0.49 5.98
N LYS A 124 14.75 -0.67 5.30
CA LYS A 124 16.01 -1.10 4.66
C LYS A 124 16.51 -0.12 3.59
N SER A 125 15.61 0.67 3.01
CA SER A 125 15.90 1.65 1.97
C SER A 125 15.91 3.09 2.50
N VAL A 126 15.72 3.30 3.81
CA VAL A 126 15.63 4.62 4.43
C VAL A 126 16.86 4.85 5.30
N GLU A 127 17.73 5.78 4.91
CA GLU A 127 18.88 6.18 5.74
C GLU A 127 18.48 7.15 6.84
N ILE A 128 17.73 8.20 6.51
CA ILE A 128 17.30 9.25 7.44
C ILE A 128 15.79 9.43 7.27
N PRO A 129 14.97 9.19 8.30
CA PRO A 129 13.54 9.29 8.18
C PRO A 129 13.11 10.76 8.32
N VAL A 130 12.15 11.17 7.51
CA VAL A 130 11.55 12.51 7.55
C VAL A 130 10.53 12.69 8.68
N CYS A 131 10.27 11.65 9.47
CA CYS A 131 9.36 11.64 10.60
C CYS A 131 9.78 10.58 11.64
N ASP A 132 9.18 10.63 12.83
CA ASP A 132 9.38 9.60 13.84
C ASP A 132 8.74 8.27 13.41
N ILE A 133 9.45 7.17 13.68
CA ILE A 133 8.99 5.81 13.40
C ILE A 133 8.68 5.11 14.71
N TYR A 134 7.52 4.46 14.77
CA TYR A 134 7.04 3.75 15.95
C TYR A 134 6.78 2.27 15.66
N LEU A 135 6.83 1.46 16.71
CA LEU A 135 6.29 0.10 16.74
C LEU A 135 5.09 0.06 17.68
N GLU A 136 4.02 -0.59 17.24
CA GLU A 136 2.89 -0.92 18.10
C GLU A 136 3.19 -2.24 18.83
N ILE A 137 3.13 -2.19 20.16
CA ILE A 137 3.16 -3.37 21.02
C ILE A 137 1.84 -3.45 21.80
N LYS A 138 1.46 -4.66 22.21
CA LYS A 138 0.36 -4.82 23.18
C LYS A 138 0.93 -4.80 24.59
N ARG A 139 0.46 -3.87 25.41
CA ARG A 139 0.74 -3.81 26.85
C ARG A 139 -0.58 -3.85 27.59
N ASP A 140 -0.77 -4.86 28.44
CA ASP A 140 -2.00 -5.05 29.22
C ASP A 140 -3.27 -5.06 28.34
N GLY A 141 -3.17 -5.65 27.15
CA GLY A 141 -4.27 -5.73 26.18
C GLY A 141 -4.51 -4.47 25.35
N SER A 142 -3.84 -3.35 25.65
CA SER A 142 -3.99 -2.07 24.93
C SER A 142 -2.83 -1.81 23.97
N PRO A 143 -3.09 -1.15 22.82
CA PRO A 143 -2.03 -0.78 21.89
C PRO A 143 -1.16 0.34 22.49
N HIS A 144 0.14 0.13 22.50
CA HIS A 144 1.13 1.10 22.94
C HIS A 144 2.17 1.32 21.85
N HIS A 145 2.52 2.59 21.60
CA HIS A 145 3.42 2.97 20.52
C HIS A 145 4.78 3.35 21.08
N ILE A 146 5.80 2.55 20.76
CA ILE A 146 7.19 2.81 21.15
C ILE A 146 7.88 3.49 19.99
N LYS A 147 8.43 4.68 20.23
CA LYS A 147 9.29 5.36 19.25
C LYS A 147 10.59 4.58 19.07
N LEU A 148 10.86 4.18 17.84
CA LEU A 148 12.00 3.36 17.47
C LEU A 148 13.11 4.19 16.83
N PHE A 149 12.77 5.01 15.84
CA PHE A 149 13.70 5.90 15.16
C PHE A 149 13.14 7.32 15.19
N LYS A 150 14.04 8.29 15.35
CA LYS A 150 13.67 9.70 15.40
C LYS A 150 13.83 10.35 14.04
N MET A 151 12.97 11.31 13.76
CA MET A 151 13.09 12.20 12.61
C MET A 151 14.50 12.82 12.53
N ASN A 152 15.05 12.87 11.31
CA ASN A 152 16.35 13.45 10.99
C ASN A 152 17.56 12.78 11.67
N GLU A 153 17.38 11.63 12.32
CA GLU A 153 18.47 10.81 12.86
C GLU A 153 18.69 9.58 11.97
N PRO A 154 19.96 9.18 11.69
CA PRO A 154 20.23 7.99 10.89
C PRO A 154 19.60 6.72 11.48
N ILE A 155 18.98 5.91 10.61
CA ILE A 155 18.43 4.61 10.98
C ILE A 155 19.57 3.61 11.15
N ASN A 156 19.60 2.93 12.30
CA ASN A 156 20.49 1.80 12.52
C ASN A 156 19.97 0.57 11.74
N GLN A 157 20.59 0.27 10.60
CA GLN A 157 20.17 -0.84 9.74
C GLN A 157 20.30 -2.21 10.41
N ALA A 158 21.31 -2.44 11.26
CA ALA A 158 21.43 -3.68 12.03
C ALA A 158 20.26 -3.87 13.02
N GLN A 159 19.74 -2.75 13.55
CA GLN A 159 18.55 -2.78 14.39
C GLN A 159 17.29 -3.11 13.55
N VAL A 160 17.14 -2.54 12.35
CA VAL A 160 16.05 -2.87 11.42
C VAL A 160 16.03 -4.37 11.10
N GLU A 161 17.18 -4.95 10.76
CA GLU A 161 17.31 -6.39 10.50
C GLU A 161 16.90 -7.25 11.70
N ASN A 162 17.37 -6.92 12.89
CA ASN A 162 17.00 -7.63 14.12
C ASN A 162 15.48 -7.62 14.38
N TYR A 163 14.78 -6.52 14.08
CA TYR A 163 13.32 -6.48 14.21
C TYR A 163 12.60 -7.32 13.14
N LEU A 164 13.10 -7.31 11.90
CA LEU A 164 12.58 -8.16 10.84
C LEU A 164 12.75 -9.64 11.18
N ASP A 165 13.91 -10.03 11.72
CA ASP A 165 14.19 -11.40 12.18
C ASP A 165 13.29 -11.83 13.34
N LYS A 166 12.84 -10.86 14.15
CA LYS A 166 11.84 -11.08 15.21
C LYS A 166 10.39 -11.09 14.70
N GLY A 167 10.18 -11.01 13.39
CA GLY A 167 8.87 -11.07 12.76
C GLY A 167 8.10 -9.74 12.79
N VAL A 168 8.77 -8.60 12.99
CA VAL A 168 8.11 -7.30 12.85
C VAL A 168 7.77 -7.04 11.39
N VAL A 169 6.48 -7.01 11.08
CA VAL A 169 5.98 -6.81 9.72
C VAL A 169 5.54 -5.37 9.44
N THR A 170 5.12 -4.63 10.46
CA THR A 170 4.48 -3.32 10.31
C THR A 170 5.12 -2.28 11.22
N GLY A 171 5.48 -1.14 10.64
CA GLY A 171 5.82 0.09 11.37
C GLY A 171 4.66 1.08 11.41
N LYS A 172 4.78 2.09 12.26
CA LYS A 172 3.80 3.16 12.45
C LYS A 172 4.46 4.53 12.32
N ILE A 173 3.71 5.50 11.79
CA ILE A 173 4.06 6.93 11.76
C ILE A 173 2.84 7.75 12.14
N ASP A 174 3.04 8.96 12.66
CA ASP A 174 1.93 9.88 12.90
C ASP A 174 1.17 10.15 11.59
N LYS A 175 -0.17 10.17 11.65
CA LYS A 175 -1.01 10.33 10.45
C LYS A 175 -0.66 11.58 9.62
N ASP A 176 -0.25 12.65 10.30
CA ASP A 176 0.05 13.94 9.65
C ASP A 176 1.38 13.88 8.88
N ALA A 177 2.28 12.96 9.25
CA ALA A 177 3.53 12.71 8.57
C ALA A 177 3.42 11.72 7.40
N LYS A 178 2.27 11.04 7.24
CA LYS A 178 2.04 9.98 6.24
C LYS A 178 2.46 10.37 4.84
N MET A 179 2.02 11.55 4.38
CA MET A 179 2.31 12.00 3.02
C MET A 179 3.77 12.38 2.82
N GLN A 180 4.37 13.03 3.81
CA GLN A 180 5.78 13.39 3.74
C GLN A 180 6.68 12.14 3.69
N PHE A 181 6.36 11.14 4.52
CA PHE A 181 7.05 9.84 4.52
C PHE A 181 6.94 9.12 3.18
N LEU A 182 5.73 9.02 2.62
CA LEU A 182 5.51 8.36 1.33
C LEU A 182 6.24 9.06 0.18
N ASN A 183 6.17 10.39 0.13
CA ASN A 183 6.86 11.17 -0.89
C ASN A 183 8.39 11.00 -0.77
N SER A 184 8.92 11.01 0.45
CA SER A 184 10.36 10.78 0.70
C SER A 184 10.82 9.44 0.15
N ILE A 185 10.07 8.36 0.39
CA ILE A 185 10.47 7.04 -0.08
C ILE A 185 10.24 6.88 -1.58
N SER A 186 9.14 7.44 -2.12
CA SER A 186 8.88 7.43 -3.57
C SER A 186 10.03 8.07 -4.35
N ASN A 187 10.53 9.20 -3.84
CA ASN A 187 11.69 9.89 -4.39
C ASN A 187 12.98 9.04 -4.34
N MET A 188 13.18 8.26 -3.29
CA MET A 188 14.37 7.38 -3.18
C MET A 188 14.31 6.16 -4.09
N LEU A 189 13.11 5.68 -4.44
CA LEU A 189 12.92 4.43 -5.20
C LEU A 189 12.71 4.65 -6.70
N TYR A 190 12.28 5.84 -7.11
CA TYR A 190 11.90 6.12 -8.50
C TYR A 190 12.61 7.34 -9.14
N MET A 191 13.50 8.03 -8.44
CA MET A 191 14.44 9.01 -9.04
C MET A 191 15.87 8.46 -9.00
#